data_AF-A0A7J8Q038-F1
#
_entry.id   AF-A0A7J8Q038-F1
#
_cell.length_a   1.000
_cell.length_b   1.000
_cell.length_c   1.000
_cell.angle_alpha   90.00
_cell.angle_beta   90.00
_cell.angle_gamma   90.00
#
_symmetry.space_group_name_H-M   'P 1'
#
loop_
_entity.id
_entity.type
_entity.pdbx_description
1 polymer ?
#
loop_
_entity_poly.entity_id
_entity_poly.type
_entity_poly.pdbx_seq_one_letter_code
_entity_poly.pdbx_strand_id
1 'polypeptide(L)'
;EINQQLIDTVVDISDEDVDPGTVATAAEGGEGTVVKCSFNAVALTSNLKSQYMSAQMSPIQPLRLLVPTNYPNCSPVLLDKFPVEVSKEYEDLSVKAKSKFSISLRTLSQPMSLGEIARTWDVCARAIISEHAQQSGGGSFSSKYGTWENCSMAA
;
A
#
# COMPACT_ATOMS: atom_id res chain seq x y z
N GLU A 1 -5.50 20.83 7.82
CA GLU A 1 -4.73 19.86 7.02
C GLU A 1 -5.02 18.46 7.53
N ILE A 2 -5.28 17.49 6.64
CA ILE A 2 -5.46 16.07 7.04
C ILE A 2 -4.06 15.48 7.18
N ASN A 3 -3.81 14.71 8.25
CA ASN A 3 -2.53 14.01 8.38
C ASN A 3 -2.37 13.00 7.23
N GLN A 4 -1.49 13.28 6.26
CA GLN A 4 -1.20 12.36 5.16
C GLN A 4 -0.17 11.28 5.52
N GLN A 5 0.40 11.35 6.73
CA GLN A 5 1.33 10.38 7.29
C GLN A 5 0.58 9.41 8.23
N LEU A 6 -0.48 8.77 7.73
CA LEU A 6 -1.20 7.73 8.50
C LEU A 6 -0.39 6.42 8.55
N ILE A 7 0.35 6.16 7.47
CA ILE A 7 1.22 5.00 7.30
C ILE A 7 2.59 5.41 6.76
N ASP A 8 3.59 4.59 7.06
CA ASP A 8 4.92 4.60 6.45
C ASP A 8 5.15 3.30 5.70
N THR A 9 5.66 3.42 4.47
CA THR A 9 6.01 2.26 3.66
C THR A 9 7.41 1.79 4.03
N VAL A 10 7.53 0.50 4.34
CA VAL A 10 8.80 -0.18 4.59
C VAL A 10 9.05 -1.13 3.44
N VAL A 11 10.25 -1.07 2.88
CA VAL A 11 10.70 -2.00 1.85
C VAL A 11 11.83 -2.84 2.46
N ASP A 12 11.61 -4.15 2.50
CA ASP A 12 12.54 -5.12 3.08
C ASP A 12 12.77 -6.30 2.12
N ILE A 13 13.93 -6.94 2.24
CA ILE A 13 14.20 -8.20 1.55
C ILE A 13 13.66 -9.31 2.46
N SER A 14 12.76 -10.13 1.91
CA SER A 14 12.21 -11.28 2.62
C SER A 14 13.14 -12.48 2.44
N ASP A 15 13.57 -13.10 3.55
CA ASP A 15 14.26 -14.40 3.60
C ASP A 15 13.29 -15.59 3.47
N GLU A 16 12.02 -15.32 3.15
CA GLU A 16 10.97 -16.33 3.03
C GLU A 16 11.20 -17.14 1.74
N ASP A 17 11.43 -18.45 1.88
CA ASP A 17 11.45 -19.38 0.75
C ASP A 17 10.08 -19.35 0.05
N VAL A 18 10.03 -18.76 -1.15
CA VAL A 18 8.84 -18.80 -1.99
C VAL A 18 8.75 -20.19 -2.60
N ASP A 19 7.54 -20.75 -2.58
CA ASP A 19 7.28 -22.06 -3.19
C ASP A 19 7.90 -22.14 -4.59
N PRO A 20 8.81 -23.11 -4.85
CA PRO A 20 9.55 -23.21 -6.11
C PRO A 20 8.64 -23.25 -7.34
N GLY A 21 7.41 -23.78 -7.21
CA GLY A 21 6.41 -23.78 -8.27
C GLY A 21 5.93 -22.37 -8.64
N THR A 22 5.77 -21.48 -7.65
CA THR A 22 5.39 -20.08 -7.87
C THR A 22 6.53 -19.28 -8.51
N VAL A 23 7.77 -19.51 -8.07
CA VAL A 23 8.96 -18.83 -8.62
C VAL A 23 9.26 -19.27 -10.06
N ALA A 24 9.12 -20.57 -10.35
CA ALA A 24 9.35 -21.13 -11.69
C ALA A 24 8.32 -20.67 -12.74
N THR A 25 7.08 -20.38 -12.33
CA THR A 25 6.07 -19.78 -13.23
C THR A 25 6.28 -18.27 -13.43
N ALA A 26 6.93 -17.60 -12.47
CA ALA A 26 7.11 -16.16 -12.45
C ALA A 26 8.35 -15.72 -13.23
N ALA A 27 9.47 -16.43 -13.09
CA ALA A 27 10.73 -16.11 -13.74
C ALA A 27 11.22 -17.31 -14.56
N GLU A 28 11.61 -17.08 -15.81
CA GLU A 28 12.36 -18.05 -16.62
C GLU A 28 13.70 -18.35 -15.92
N GLY A 29 13.70 -19.35 -15.04
CA GLY A 29 14.88 -19.75 -14.25
C GLY A 29 14.66 -19.88 -12.75
N GLY A 30 13.48 -19.50 -12.21
CA GLY A 30 13.11 -19.81 -10.82
C GLY A 30 14.03 -19.20 -9.74
N GLU A 31 14.88 -18.23 -10.08
CA GLU A 31 15.86 -17.63 -9.17
C GLU A 31 15.68 -16.10 -9.11
N GLY A 32 15.69 -15.54 -7.89
CA GLY A 32 15.52 -14.12 -7.68
C GLY A 32 15.44 -13.73 -6.20
N THR A 33 15.42 -12.43 -5.93
CA THR A 33 15.30 -11.87 -4.57
C THR A 33 13.85 -11.47 -4.30
N VAL A 34 13.30 -11.87 -3.17
CA VAL A 34 11.95 -11.47 -2.77
C VAL A 34 12.02 -10.14 -2.03
N VAL A 35 11.35 -9.13 -2.57
CA VAL A 35 11.21 -7.82 -1.96
C VAL A 35 9.78 -7.68 -1.45
N LYS A 36 9.65 -7.31 -0.18
CA LYS A 36 8.38 -7.06 0.49
C LYS A 36 8.20 -5.56 0.73
N CYS A 37 7.03 -5.04 0.36
CA CYS A 37 6.61 -3.68 0.67
C CYS A 37 5.48 -3.74 1.70
N SER A 38 5.78 -3.39 2.95
CA SER A 38 4.88 -3.42 4.10
C SER A 38 4.58 -2.01 4.63
N PHE A 39 3.66 -1.90 5.58
CA PHE A 39 3.26 -0.60 6.15
C PHE A 39 3.32 -0.60 7.66
N ASN A 40 3.91 0.47 8.22
CA ASN A 40 3.87 0.79 9.64
C ASN A 40 2.82 1.88 9.90
N ALA A 41 2.07 1.77 10.98
CA ALA A 41 1.15 2.82 11.41
C ALA A 41 1.91 3.93 12.15
N VAL A 42 1.77 5.18 11.71
CA VAL A 42 2.54 6.33 12.24
C VAL A 42 1.71 7.16 13.22
N ALA A 43 0.38 7.17 13.06
CA ALA A 43 -0.53 8.09 13.75
C ALA A 43 -1.39 7.44 14.85
N LEU A 44 -0.82 6.51 15.64
CA LEU A 44 -1.56 5.90 16.75
C LEU A 44 -1.34 6.70 18.05
N THR A 45 -2.44 7.14 18.66
CA THR A 45 -2.43 7.55 20.08
C THR A 45 -1.97 6.36 20.93
N SER A 46 -1.40 6.62 22.10
CA SER A 46 -0.88 5.57 23.00
C SER A 46 -1.91 4.49 23.36
N ASN A 47 -3.21 4.83 23.36
CA ASN A 47 -4.32 3.89 23.58
C ASN A 47 -4.58 2.98 22.36
N LEU A 48 -4.47 3.52 21.14
CA LEU A 48 -4.59 2.72 19.91
C LEU A 48 -3.36 1.84 19.67
N LYS A 49 -2.17 2.27 20.13
CA LYS A 49 -0.96 1.43 20.07
C LYS A 49 -1.17 0.08 20.76
N SER A 50 -1.77 0.03 21.95
CA SER A 50 -2.03 -1.25 22.63
C SER A 50 -2.98 -2.18 21.86
N GLN A 51 -3.97 -1.63 21.14
CA GLN A 51 -4.91 -2.42 20.34
C GLN A 51 -4.28 -2.96 19.04
N TYR A 52 -3.39 -2.18 18.42
CA TYR A 52 -2.66 -2.58 17.21
C TYR A 52 -1.34 -3.32 17.50
N MET A 53 -0.82 -3.30 18.73
CA MET A 53 0.35 -4.08 19.11
C MET A 53 -0.01 -5.51 19.53
N SER A 54 -1.25 -5.78 19.97
CA SER A 54 -1.72 -7.16 20.20
C SER A 54 -2.22 -7.84 18.93
N ALA A 55 -2.60 -7.06 17.91
CA ALA A 55 -3.00 -7.54 16.59
C ALA A 55 -1.92 -7.14 15.58
N GLN A 56 -1.05 -8.09 15.25
CA GLN A 56 -0.10 -8.02 14.13
C GLN A 56 -0.85 -7.84 12.80
N MET A 57 -1.45 -6.67 12.56
CA MET A 57 -2.26 -6.40 11.38
C MET A 57 -2.04 -4.96 10.94
N SER A 58 -1.10 -4.77 10.03
CA SER A 58 -1.21 -3.65 9.11
C SER A 58 -2.58 -3.77 8.42
N PRO A 59 -3.37 -2.69 8.31
CA PRO A 59 -4.71 -2.75 7.70
C PRO A 59 -4.67 -3.22 6.24
N ILE A 60 -3.50 -3.10 5.60
CA ILE A 60 -3.22 -3.57 4.26
C ILE A 60 -2.13 -4.64 4.33
N GLN A 61 -2.39 -5.80 3.73
CA GLN A 61 -1.39 -6.86 3.55
C GLN A 61 -0.20 -6.36 2.74
N PRO A 62 1.04 -6.82 3.05
CA PRO A 62 2.22 -6.41 2.30
C PRO A 62 2.13 -6.88 0.84
N LEU A 63 2.82 -6.15 -0.04
CA LEU A 63 3.06 -6.53 -1.43
C LEU A 63 4.39 -7.28 -1.53
N ARG A 64 4.40 -8.46 -2.16
CA ARG A 64 5.60 -9.26 -2.41
C ARG A 64 5.90 -9.31 -3.89
N LEU A 65 7.16 -9.02 -4.20
CA LEU A 65 7.71 -8.98 -5.54
C LEU A 65 8.90 -9.92 -5.61
N LEU A 66 8.95 -10.75 -6.65
CA LEU A 66 10.17 -11.44 -7.04
C LEU A 66 10.95 -10.53 -7.99
N VAL A 67 12.18 -10.19 -7.63
CA VAL A 67 13.14 -9.50 -8.48
C VAL A 67 14.04 -10.56 -9.13
N PRO A 68 13.89 -10.83 -10.43
CA PRO A 68 14.69 -11.84 -11.11
C PRO A 68 16.16 -11.43 -11.23
N THR A 69 17.06 -12.41 -11.34
CA THR A 69 18.51 -12.18 -11.48
C THR A 69 18.89 -11.41 -12.75
N ASN A 70 18.04 -11.44 -13.79
CA ASN A 70 18.23 -10.71 -15.04
C ASN A 70 17.61 -9.29 -15.03
N TYR A 71 17.06 -8.82 -13.91
CA TYR A 71 16.65 -7.41 -13.74
C TYR A 71 17.86 -6.46 -13.95
N PRO A 72 17.71 -5.31 -14.63
CA PRO A 72 16.47 -4.68 -15.10
C PRO A 72 16.02 -5.08 -16.52
N ASN A 73 16.59 -6.13 -17.13
CA ASN A 73 16.22 -6.54 -18.49
C ASN A 73 14.81 -7.17 -18.57
N CYS A 74 14.24 -7.57 -17.42
CA CYS A 74 12.85 -7.98 -17.28
C CYS A 74 12.19 -7.27 -16.08
N SER A 75 10.86 -7.25 -16.07
CA SER A 75 10.07 -6.67 -14.97
C SER A 75 10.11 -7.57 -13.72
N PRO A 76 10.06 -6.99 -12.50
CA PRO A 76 9.75 -7.74 -11.29
C PRO A 76 8.38 -8.40 -11.37
N VAL A 77 8.22 -9.54 -10.70
CA VAL A 77 7.01 -10.37 -10.78
C VAL A 77 6.21 -10.27 -9.49
N LEU A 78 4.90 -10.09 -9.63
CA LEU A 78 3.98 -10.03 -8.50
C LEU A 78 3.72 -11.44 -7.96
N LEU A 79 4.03 -11.66 -6.68
CA LEU A 79 3.80 -12.96 -6.02
C LEU A 79 2.43 -13.06 -5.37
N ASP A 80 1.75 -11.93 -5.15
CA ASP A 80 0.45 -11.92 -4.49
C ASP A 80 -0.70 -12.08 -5.48
N LYS A 81 -1.73 -12.81 -5.04
CA LYS A 81 -2.97 -12.94 -5.80
C LYS A 81 -3.71 -11.60 -5.79
N PHE A 82 -4.01 -11.10 -6.98
CA PHE A 82 -4.86 -9.94 -7.17
C PHE A 82 -6.31 -10.38 -7.35
N PRO A 83 -7.28 -9.69 -6.74
CA PRO A 83 -8.68 -9.98 -6.94
C PRO A 83 -9.04 -9.78 -8.42
N VAL A 84 -9.64 -10.81 -9.04
CA VAL A 84 -10.02 -10.82 -10.47
C VAL A 84 -11.31 -10.03 -10.70
N GLU A 85 -12.21 -10.00 -9.71
CA GLU A 85 -13.37 -9.11 -9.67
C GLU A 85 -13.33 -8.17 -8.46
N VAL A 86 -13.99 -7.01 -8.60
CA VAL A 86 -14.35 -6.13 -7.48
C VAL A 86 -15.44 -6.84 -6.68
N SER A 87 -15.06 -7.82 -5.86
CA SER A 87 -16.01 -8.44 -4.93
C SER A 87 -16.56 -7.38 -3.99
N LYS A 88 -17.80 -7.56 -3.53
CA LYS A 88 -18.47 -6.65 -2.59
C LYS A 88 -17.87 -6.71 -1.16
N GLU A 89 -16.64 -7.20 -0.98
CA GLU A 89 -15.87 -7.02 0.25
C GLU A 89 -15.46 -5.54 0.37
N TYR A 90 -16.45 -4.69 0.66
CA TYR A 90 -16.29 -3.25 0.75
C TYR A 90 -15.45 -2.83 1.97
N GLU A 91 -15.06 -3.77 2.85
CA GLU A 91 -14.32 -3.47 4.07
C GLU A 91 -12.86 -3.94 4.06
N ASP A 92 -12.45 -4.82 3.13
CA ASP A 92 -11.05 -5.24 3.08
C ASP A 92 -10.19 -4.18 2.37
N LEU A 93 -9.47 -3.40 3.17
CA LEU A 93 -8.54 -2.37 2.71
C LEU A 93 -7.43 -2.95 1.82
N SER A 94 -7.03 -4.21 2.04
CA SER A 94 -6.04 -4.91 1.20
C SER A 94 -6.59 -5.17 -0.20
N VAL A 95 -7.83 -5.64 -0.31
CA VAL A 95 -8.50 -5.89 -1.59
C VAL A 95 -8.66 -4.59 -2.37
N LYS A 96 -9.10 -3.52 -1.72
CA LYS A 96 -9.21 -2.18 -2.33
C LYS A 96 -7.86 -1.65 -2.82
N ALA A 97 -6.82 -1.75 -1.98
CA ALA A 97 -5.48 -1.30 -2.33
C ALA A 97 -4.91 -2.10 -3.51
N LYS A 98 -5.04 -3.43 -3.48
CA LYS A 98 -4.60 -4.33 -4.57
C LYS A 98 -5.34 -4.06 -5.87
N SER A 99 -6.65 -3.83 -5.83
CA SER A 99 -7.45 -3.48 -7.01
C SER A 99 -6.98 -2.15 -7.64
N LYS A 100 -6.86 -1.09 -6.83
CA LYS A 100 -6.37 0.22 -7.29
C LYS A 100 -4.94 0.15 -7.86
N PHE A 101 -4.08 -0.63 -7.20
CA PHE A 101 -2.72 -0.87 -7.64
C PHE A 101 -2.66 -1.63 -8.98
N SER A 102 -3.46 -2.70 -9.15
CA SER A 102 -3.55 -3.44 -10.42
C SER A 102 -3.93 -2.53 -11.60
N ILE A 103 -4.86 -1.59 -11.37
CA ILE A 103 -5.23 -0.57 -12.37
C ILE A 103 -4.05 0.35 -12.69
N SER A 104 -3.39 0.87 -11.64
CA SER A 104 -2.28 1.81 -11.79
C SER A 104 -1.04 1.19 -12.43
N LEU A 105 -0.79 -0.11 -12.22
CA LEU A 105 0.32 -0.83 -12.86
C LEU A 105 0.23 -0.84 -14.38
N ARG A 106 -0.98 -0.85 -14.95
CA ARG A 106 -1.18 -0.88 -16.41
C ARG A 106 -0.64 0.37 -17.12
N THR A 107 -0.39 1.44 -16.37
CA THR A 107 0.14 2.69 -16.92
C THR A 107 1.65 2.83 -16.80
N LEU A 108 2.33 1.85 -16.17
CA LEU A 108 3.79 1.85 -16.05
C LEU A 108 4.46 1.36 -17.34
N SER A 109 5.64 1.91 -17.62
CA SER A 109 6.45 1.51 -18.78
C SER A 109 7.09 0.12 -18.57
N GLN A 110 7.34 -0.59 -19.66
CA GLN A 110 8.01 -1.90 -19.65
C GLN A 110 9.49 -1.77 -20.09
N PRO A 111 10.41 -2.53 -19.47
CA PRO A 111 10.23 -3.31 -18.25
C PRO A 111 10.01 -2.39 -17.03
N MET A 112 9.13 -2.79 -16.12
CA MET A 112 8.75 -1.98 -14.96
C MET A 112 9.92 -1.88 -13.97
N SER A 113 10.19 -0.67 -13.46
CA SER A 113 11.15 -0.47 -12.38
C SER A 113 10.58 -0.92 -11.03
N LEU A 114 11.39 -1.61 -10.23
CA LEU A 114 11.05 -1.94 -8.83
C LEU A 114 10.63 -0.69 -8.03
N GLY A 115 11.35 0.43 -8.24
CA GLY A 115 11.06 1.68 -7.53
C GLY A 115 9.77 2.38 -8.00
N GLU A 116 9.35 2.17 -9.24
CA GLU A 116 8.04 2.66 -9.72
C GLU A 116 6.90 1.82 -9.20
N ILE A 117 7.07 0.49 -9.16
CA ILE A 117 6.12 -0.44 -8.57
C ILE A 117 5.90 -0.11 -7.09
N ALA A 118 6.98 0.02 -6.31
CA ALA A 118 6.90 0.32 -4.88
C ALA A 118 6.22 1.68 -4.59
N ARG A 119 6.54 2.73 -5.37
CA ARG A 119 5.87 4.03 -5.27
C ARG A 119 4.38 3.95 -5.63
N THR A 120 4.05 3.20 -6.67
CA THR A 120 2.65 3.02 -7.08
C THR A 120 1.85 2.28 -6.00
N TRP A 121 2.46 1.28 -5.35
CA TRP A 121 1.87 0.59 -4.22
C TRP A 121 1.63 1.52 -3.02
N ASP A 122 2.64 2.31 -2.62
CA ASP A 122 2.54 3.31 -1.55
C ASP A 122 1.39 4.31 -1.80
N VAL A 123 1.34 4.91 -2.99
CA VAL A 123 0.29 5.87 -3.36
C VAL A 123 -1.10 5.23 -3.30
N CYS A 124 -1.25 3.99 -3.77
CA CYS A 124 -2.53 3.29 -3.73
C CYS A 124 -2.97 3.01 -2.29
N ALA A 125 -2.08 2.49 -1.46
CA ALA A 125 -2.38 2.19 -0.06
C ALA A 125 -2.74 3.45 0.74
N ARG A 126 -1.96 4.53 0.58
CA ARG A 126 -2.24 5.83 1.23
C ARG A 126 -3.60 6.39 0.84
N ALA A 127 -3.97 6.30 -0.43
CA ALA A 127 -5.27 6.75 -0.91
C ALA A 127 -6.42 5.98 -0.25
N ILE A 128 -6.32 4.64 -0.19
CA ILE A 128 -7.35 3.80 0.43
C ILE A 128 -7.46 4.04 1.95
N ILE A 129 -6.34 4.19 2.65
CA ILE A 129 -6.35 4.49 4.09
C ILE A 129 -6.92 5.88 4.36
N SER A 130 -6.59 6.87 3.53
CA SER A 130 -7.13 8.23 3.67
C SER A 130 -8.65 8.26 3.44
N GLU A 131 -9.14 7.55 2.43
CA GLU A 131 -10.56 7.40 2.16
C GLU A 131 -11.29 6.73 3.33
N HIS A 132 -10.72 5.63 3.85
CA HIS A 132 -11.29 4.94 5.01
C HIS A 132 -11.34 5.84 6.24
N ALA A 133 -10.25 6.56 6.55
CA ALA A 133 -10.20 7.49 7.66
C ALA A 133 -11.27 8.60 7.55
N GLN A 134 -11.52 9.10 6.34
CA GLN A 134 -12.59 10.08 6.09
C GLN A 134 -13.99 9.48 6.29
N GLN A 135 -14.23 8.28 5.77
CA GLN A 135 -15.50 7.56 5.93
C GLN A 135 -15.80 7.23 7.40
N SER A 136 -14.78 6.94 8.20
CA SER A 136 -14.90 6.70 9.64
C SER A 136 -15.03 7.97 10.48
N GLY A 137 -15.27 9.13 9.85
CA GLY A 137 -15.50 10.41 10.55
C GLY A 137 -14.23 11.18 10.90
N GLY A 138 -13.07 10.75 10.40
CA GLY A 138 -11.85 11.54 10.37
C GLY A 138 -11.93 12.69 9.37
N GLY A 139 -10.93 13.58 9.38
CA GLY A 139 -10.92 14.80 8.60
C GLY A 139 -10.31 15.96 9.40
N SER A 140 -10.39 17.18 8.87
CA SER A 140 -10.00 18.37 9.62
C SER A 140 -11.21 18.98 10.31
N PHE A 141 -10.97 19.82 11.32
CA PHE A 141 -12.03 20.67 11.88
C PHE A 141 -12.76 21.43 10.76
N SER A 142 -12.00 22.01 9.81
CA SER A 142 -12.57 22.75 8.69
C SER A 142 -13.40 21.92 7.72
N SER A 143 -13.13 20.62 7.54
CA SER A 143 -13.95 19.77 6.67
C SER A 143 -15.31 19.44 7.29
N LYS A 144 -15.42 19.49 8.63
CA LYS A 144 -16.69 19.28 9.34
C LYS A 144 -17.44 20.58 9.64
N TYR A 145 -16.73 21.66 9.96
CA TYR A 145 -17.31 22.87 10.54
C TYR A 145 -17.07 24.13 9.72
N GLY A 146 -16.40 24.04 8.57
CA GLY A 146 -16.05 25.20 7.73
C GLY A 146 -14.76 25.89 8.16
N THR A 147 -14.28 26.80 7.31
CA THR A 147 -13.05 27.57 7.55
C THR A 147 -13.33 28.70 8.54
N TRP A 148 -12.39 28.96 9.46
CA TRP A 148 -12.46 30.13 10.35
C TRP A 148 -12.47 31.42 9.53
N GLU A 149 -13.36 32.34 9.89
CA GLU A 149 -13.43 33.65 9.25
C GLU A 149 -12.24 34.50 9.70
N ASN A 150 -11.56 35.17 8.75
CA ASN A 150 -10.47 36.09 9.08
C ASN A 150 -11.04 37.37 9.69
N CYS A 151 -10.85 37.58 11.00
CA CYS A 151 -11.30 38.78 11.71
C CYS A 151 -10.53 40.08 11.35
N SER A 152 -9.64 40.06 10.35
CA SER A 152 -8.79 41.19 9.97
C SER A 152 -9.46 42.27 9.11
N MET A 153 -10.80 42.24 8.95
CA MET A 153 -11.56 43.28 8.25
C MET A 153 -12.43 44.14 9.19
N ALA A 154 -12.25 44.05 10.51
CA ALA A 154 -12.80 45.03 11.45
C ALA A 154 -11.81 46.20 11.58
N ALA A 155 -11.94 47.18 10.68
CA ALA A 155 -11.32 48.50 10.78
C ALA A 155 -12.42 49.56 10.86
#